data_AF-A0A2D5GDK6-F1
#
_entry.id   AF-A0A2D5GDK6-F1
#
_cell.length_a   1.000
_cell.length_b   1.000
_cell.length_c   1.000
_cell.angle_alpha   90.00
_cell.angle_beta   90.00
_cell.angle_gamma   90.00
#
_symmetry.space_group_name_H-M   'P 1'
#
loop_
_entity.id
_entity.type
_entity.pdbx_description
1 polymer ?
#
loop_
_entity_poly.entity_id
_entity_poly.type
_entity_poly.pdbx_seq_one_letter_code
_entity_poly.pdbx_strand_id
1 'polypeptide(L)' 'MEKRFRFTNDKIRSLPPNPPDARGTDLEVSDTDVMGLKCLVGKSGNKRWLLRYRNSSGKRRSIALARIFHKQAVACHF' A
#
# COMPACT_ATOMS: atom_id res chain seq x y z
N MET A 1 3.32 14.24 -2.99
CA MET A 1 2.52 13.07 -3.40
C MET A 1 1.25 13.03 -2.58
N GLU A 2 0.09 12.93 -3.22
CA GLU A 2 -1.20 12.79 -2.54
C GLU A 2 -1.29 11.40 -1.91
N LYS A 3 -1.60 11.34 -0.60
CA LYS A 3 -1.68 10.07 0.17
C LYS A 3 -3.10 9.52 0.29
N ARG A 4 -4.09 10.18 -0.32
CA ARG A 4 -5.49 9.75 -0.34
C ARG A 4 -6.08 10.00 -1.72
N PHE A 5 -6.45 8.95 -2.43
CA PHE A 5 -7.00 9.05 -3.78
C PHE A 5 -7.82 7.81 -4.09
N ARG A 6 -8.70 7.87 -5.10
CA ARG A 6 -9.45 6.71 -5.58
C ARG A 6 -8.51 5.66 -6.13
N PHE A 7 -8.50 4.48 -5.51
CA PHE A 7 -7.66 3.38 -5.93
C PHE A 7 -8.09 2.87 -7.31
N THR A 8 -7.11 2.80 -8.20
CA THR A 8 -7.21 2.21 -9.53
C THR A 8 -5.95 1.38 -9.75
N ASN A 9 -6.02 0.36 -10.61
CA ASN A 9 -4.88 -0.51 -10.87
C ASN A 9 -3.65 0.29 -11.33
N ASP A 10 -3.85 1.27 -12.20
CA ASP A 10 -2.76 2.10 -12.73
C ASP A 10 -2.11 2.96 -11.66
N LYS A 11 -2.92 3.67 -10.86
CA LYS A 11 -2.39 4.48 -9.75
C LYS A 11 -1.66 3.64 -8.70
N ILE A 12 -2.17 2.44 -8.39
CA ILE A 12 -1.53 1.54 -7.42
C ILE A 12 -0.23 0.99 -7.99
N ARG A 13 -0.18 0.63 -9.29
CA ARG A 13 1.04 0.17 -9.97
C ARG A 13 2.10 1.26 -10.02
N SER A 14 1.71 2.50 -10.30
CA SER A 14 2.62 3.66 -10.40
C SER A 14 3.13 4.20 -9.05
N LEU A 15 2.67 3.66 -7.91
CA LEU A 15 3.18 4.12 -6.61
C LEU A 15 4.68 3.85 -6.49
N PRO A 16 5.48 4.88 -6.17
CA PRO A 16 6.92 4.71 -5.96
C PRO A 16 7.19 3.91 -4.68
N PRO A 17 8.34 3.24 -4.60
CA PRO A 17 8.84 2.69 -3.34
C PRO A 17 8.94 3.76 -2.25
N ASN A 18 8.84 3.34 -0.99
CA ASN A 18 9.09 4.25 0.12
C ASN A 18 10.57 4.68 0.13
N PRO A 19 10.88 5.98 0.28
CA PRO A 19 12.27 6.43 0.30
C PRO A 19 13.13 5.71 1.35
N PRO A 20 14.42 5.42 1.06
CA PRO A 20 15.29 4.68 1.96
C PRO A 20 15.60 5.43 3.26
N ASP A 21 15.60 6.76 3.20
CA ASP A 21 15.76 7.71 4.30
C ASP A 21 14.47 7.98 5.09
N ALA A 22 13.32 7.47 4.62
CA ALA A 22 12.07 7.62 5.35
C ALA A 22 12.15 6.92 6.72
N ARG A 23 11.69 7.64 7.76
CA ARG A 23 11.59 7.13 9.14
C ARG A 23 10.72 5.88 9.26
N GLY A 24 9.66 5.80 8.45
CA GLY A 24 8.73 4.65 8.42
C GLY A 24 9.23 3.53 7.51
N THR A 25 8.79 2.30 7.78
CA THR A 25 9.06 1.15 6.91
C THR A 25 8.33 1.24 5.58
N ASP A 26 7.13 1.80 5.60
CA ASP A 26 6.22 1.83 4.45
C ASP A 26 5.65 3.22 4.19
N LEU A 27 5.43 3.52 2.91
CA LEU A 27 4.59 4.61 2.44
C LEU A 27 3.13 4.17 2.52
N GLU A 28 2.34 4.83 3.36
CA GLU A 28 0.90 4.58 3.48
C GLU A 28 0.08 5.52 2.58
N VAL A 29 -0.73 4.92 1.69
CA VAL A 29 -1.76 5.63 0.90
C VAL A 29 -3.15 5.07 1.20
N SER A 30 -4.19 5.88 1.02
CA SER A 30 -5.57 5.59 1.44
C SER A 30 -6.55 5.70 0.29
N ASP A 31 -7.54 4.81 0.27
CA ASP A 31 -8.62 4.90 -0.71
C ASP A 31 -9.62 6.01 -0.36
N THR A 32 -10.30 6.55 -1.36
CA THR A 32 -11.43 7.48 -1.16
C THR A 32 -12.77 6.76 -1.08
N ASP A 33 -12.93 5.64 -1.77
CA ASP A 33 -14.22 4.95 -1.92
C ASP A 33 -14.44 3.96 -0.77
N VAL A 34 -13.40 3.20 -0.40
CA VAL A 34 -13.43 2.23 0.70
C VAL A 34 -12.76 2.81 1.94
N MET A 35 -13.57 3.20 2.92
CA MET A 35 -13.08 3.72 4.19
C MET A 35 -12.15 2.73 4.89
N GLY A 36 -10.98 3.22 5.31
CA GLY A 36 -10.01 2.43 6.07
C GLY A 36 -9.15 1.50 5.22
N LEU A 37 -9.41 1.36 3.92
CA LEU A 37 -8.55 0.60 3.02
C LEU A 37 -7.27 1.38 2.71
N LYS A 38 -6.13 0.71 2.91
CA LYS A 38 -4.78 1.27 2.73
C LYS A 38 -3.93 0.36 1.86
N CYS A 39 -3.10 0.97 1.01
CA CYS A 39 -1.97 0.32 0.38
C CYS A 39 -0.70 0.80 1.09
N LEU A 40 0.09 -0.14 1.62
CA LEU A 40 1.42 0.15 2.15
C LEU A 40 2.46 -0.28 1.11
N VAL A 41 3.38 0.61 0.78
CA VAL A 41 4.48 0.35 -0.14
C VAL A 41 5.79 0.37 0.63
N GLY A 42 6.51 -0.75 0.68
CA GLY A 42 7.80 -0.86 1.36
C GLY A 42 8.93 -0.20 0.59
N LYS A 43 10.13 -0.17 1.20
CA LYS A 43 11.35 0.39 0.58
C LYS A 43 11.79 -0.33 -0.70
N SER A 44 11.51 -1.63 -0.82
CA SER A 44 11.78 -2.41 -2.03
C SER A 44 10.68 -2.32 -3.09
N GLY A 45 9.65 -1.49 -2.87
CA GLY A 45 8.49 -1.38 -3.77
C GLY A 45 7.45 -2.49 -3.61
N ASN A 46 7.65 -3.44 -2.70
CA ASN A 46 6.64 -4.45 -2.34
C ASN A 46 5.40 -3.78 -1.76
N LYS A 47 4.21 -4.23 -2.16
CA LYS A 47 2.94 -3.62 -1.75
C LYS A 47 2.13 -4.59 -0.89
N ARG A 48 1.39 -4.06 0.08
CA ARG A 48 0.49 -4.85 0.94
C ARG A 48 -0.78 -4.07 1.26
N TRP A 49 -1.88 -4.79 1.31
CA TRP A 49 -3.19 -4.26 1.65
C TRP A 49 -3.45 -4.35 3.15
N LEU A 50 -3.92 -3.25 3.72
CA LEU A 50 -4.29 -3.16 5.13
C LEU A 50 -5.67 -2.51 5.23
N LEU A 51 -6.60 -3.15 5.93
CA LEU A 51 -7.88 -2.54 6.28
C LEU A 51 -7.84 -2.10 7.74
N ARG A 52 -8.07 -0.82 8.00
CA ARG A 52 -8.24 -0.26 9.34
C ARG A 52 -9.74 -0.12 9.63
N TYR A 53 -10.17 -0.71 10.74
CA TYR A 53 -11.59 -0.76 11.12
C TYR A 53 -11.75 -0.55 12.63
N ARG A 54 -12.99 -0.29 13.06
CA ARG A 54 -13.38 -0.36 14.47
C ARG A 54 -14.11 -1.68 14.70
N ASN A 55 -13.74 -2.39 15.76
CA ASN A 55 -14.50 -3.57 16.17
C ASN A 55 -15.81 -3.18 16.87
N SER A 56 -16.63 -4.16 17.26
CA SER A 56 -17.89 -3.94 17.98
C SER A 56 -17.73 -3.20 19.31
N SER A 57 -16.55 -3.28 19.95
CA SER A 57 -16.21 -2.50 21.16
C SER A 57 -15.64 -1.11 20.87
N GLY A 58 -15.68 -0.63 19.61
CA GLY A 58 -15.21 0.69 19.20
C GLY A 58 -13.69 0.86 19.12
N LYS A 59 -12.90 -0.17 19.43
CA LYS A 59 -11.44 -0.15 19.39
C LYS A 59 -10.93 -0.20 17.95
N ARG A 60 -9.95 0.66 17.64
CA ARG A 60 -9.27 0.69 16.34
C ARG A 60 -8.42 -0.56 16.17
N ARG A 61 -8.60 -1.26 15.07
CA ARG A 61 -7.88 -2.46 14.67
C ARG A 61 -7.46 -2.37 13.22
N SER A 62 -6.55 -3.25 12.83
CA SER A 62 -6.11 -3.38 11.45
C SER A 62 -5.94 -4.85 11.09
N ILE A 63 -6.38 -5.23 9.88
CA ILE A 63 -6.20 -6.57 9.33
C ILE A 63 -5.42 -6.46 8.02
N ALA A 64 -4.39 -7.30 7.87
CA ALA A 64 -3.67 -7.43 6.61
C ALA A 64 -4.51 -8.32 5.68
N LEU A 65 -4.82 -7.82 4.48
CA LEU A 65 -5.69 -8.54 3.54
C LEU A 65 -4.87 -9.41 2.57
N ALA A 66 -3.88 -8.80 1.92
CA ALA A 66 -3.05 -9.48 0.93
C ALA A 66 -1.71 -8.78 0.74
N ARG A 67 -0.75 -9.50 0.18
CA ARG A 67 0.54 -8.97 -0.27
C ARG A 67 0.61 -9.07 -1.79
N ILE A 68 1.01 -7.98 -2.44
CA ILE A 68 1.28 -7.95 -3.87
C ILE A 68 2.79 -8.05 -4.05
N PHE A 69 3.23 -9.16 -4.62
CA PHE A 69 4.60 -9.31 -5.08
C PHE A 69 4.70 -8.68 -6.46
N HIS A 70 5.48 -7.61 -6.58
CA HIS A 70 5.89 -7.16 -7.90
C HIS A 70 6.97 -8.15 -8.36
N LYS A 71 6.63 -9.11 -9.21
CA LYS A 71 7.66 -9.73 -10.04
C LYS A 71 8.11 -8.61 -11.00
N GLN A 72 9.24 -7.98 -10.74
CA GLN A 72 9.95 -7.30 -11.82
C GLN A 72 10.20 -8.39 -12.85
N ALA A 73 9.64 -8.22 -14.05
CA ALA A 73 10.08 -8.98 -15.19
C ALA A 73 11.59 -8.76 -15.25
N VAL A 74 12.36 -9.80 -14.95
CA VAL A 74 13.79 -9.81 -15.23
C VAL A 74 13.85 -9.61 -16.73
N ALA A 75 14.24 -8.41 -17.18
CA ALA A 75 14.63 -8.21 -18.55
C ALA A 75 15.91 -9.03 -18.73
N CYS A 76 15.75 -10.30 -19.10
CA CYS A 76 16.83 -11.07 -19.70
C CYS A 76 17.11 -10.39 -21.05
N HIS A 77 17.99 -9.39 -21.03
CA HIS A 77 18.69 -8.98 -22.23
C HIS A 77 19.68 -10.10 -22.57
N PHE A 78 19.37 -10.82 -23.64
CA PHE A 78 20.34 -11.59 -24.42
C PHE A 78 21.08 -10.63 -25.36
#